data_AF-A0A1A2Y6U6-F1
#
_entry.id   AF-A0A1A2Y6U6-F1
#
_cell.length_a   1.000
_cell.length_b   1.000
_cell.length_c   1.000
_cell.angle_alpha   90.00
_cell.angle_beta   90.00
_cell.angle_gamma   90.00
#
_symmetry.space_group_name_H-M   'P 1'
#
loop_
_entity.id
_entity.type
_entity.pdbx_description
1 polymer ?
#
loop_
_entity_poly.entity_id
_entity_poly.type
_entity_poly.pdbx_seq_one_letter_code
_entity_poly.pdbx_strand_id
1 'polypeptide(L)'
;MRQRRCRRGIRWAGALLTAGLVSAGAALAPTGYSSTVDGHPVSMLYDPWRVSGLPVTDGPSGPRPDAPAPTGSVRNGNGGDIDALALLSVNDIVDFWQRNYGGLDVSGGRFAPVGTLISYDSGAAGATLCGVNTRGFVNAFYCYGQDKMAWDRGVLLPGARRYFGDMAITGVLAHEYGHAVQDMARLVDSSTPVLVAEQQADCFAGAYLRWVAEGGSPRLTLSTTDGLNGLLAGLITLRDPVPGSDGELVVGAGHGTALDRIGALQLGFDTGVQRCAEIDTGDIEHRRAGTPVTLRVGPTGHAQPAVPRISERLVTRMVEALNARFRPARPPVLAFAAACPDGQASPPASYCPATNTIAVDLPGLRRLAGDLDDDGGTRLMLHGANTALSAVTSRYMLALQHQRGLELTSAMAGLRTACLTGLGQRRLSEPSQDGTRGTLSADDLDEAVTGLLTNGLAASGVDGAAVPAGFTRIQAFRSGLQGDAELCFQRYASPD
;
A
#
# COMPACT_ATOMS: atom_id res chain seq x y z
N MET A 1 8.50 -24.23 57.48
CA MET A 1 9.24 -25.38 58.06
C MET A 1 8.69 -26.68 57.47
N ARG A 2 9.59 -27.54 56.98
CA ARG A 2 9.49 -28.99 56.72
C ARG A 2 8.49 -29.68 57.69
N GLN A 3 7.67 -30.68 57.35
CA GLN A 3 7.99 -32.01 56.80
C GLN A 3 6.64 -32.76 56.66
N ARG A 4 6.32 -33.38 55.52
CA ARG A 4 6.48 -34.82 55.19
C ARG A 4 5.63 -35.82 55.99
N ARG A 5 4.88 -36.64 55.22
CA ARG A 5 4.68 -38.12 55.23
C ARG A 5 3.20 -38.51 55.26
N CYS A 6 2.62 -39.02 54.17
CA CYS A 6 2.75 -40.34 53.53
C CYS A 6 2.20 -41.53 54.36
N ARG A 7 1.05 -42.04 53.88
CA ARG A 7 0.71 -43.43 53.56
C ARG A 7 0.02 -44.36 54.59
N ARG A 8 -1.11 -44.89 54.07
CA ARG A 8 -1.72 -46.24 54.22
C ARG A 8 -2.42 -46.50 55.57
N GLY A 9 -3.61 -47.08 55.66
CA GLY A 9 -4.54 -47.78 54.75
C GLY A 9 -5.55 -48.48 55.69
N ILE A 10 -6.85 -48.63 55.40
CA ILE A 10 -7.54 -49.76 54.76
C ILE A 10 -8.94 -49.75 55.44
N ARG A 11 -9.99 -49.33 54.71
CA ARG A 11 -11.14 -50.12 54.19
C ARG A 11 -11.98 -50.85 55.23
N TRP A 12 -13.28 -50.53 55.28
CA TRP A 12 -14.46 -51.43 55.16
C TRP A 12 -15.62 -50.55 54.62
N ALA A 13 -16.02 -50.69 53.35
CA ALA A 13 -17.11 -51.55 52.85
C ALA A 13 -18.50 -51.10 53.38
N GLY A 14 -19.55 -50.90 52.61
CA GLY A 14 -19.91 -51.00 51.19
C GLY A 14 -21.12 -50.06 51.02
N ALA A 15 -21.94 -50.05 49.98
CA ALA A 15 -22.11 -50.77 48.73
C ALA A 15 -23.24 -49.99 47.99
N LEU A 16 -23.68 -50.51 46.85
CA LEU A 16 -24.78 -50.09 45.97
C LEU A 16 -24.32 -49.16 44.82
N LEU A 17 -24.66 -49.38 43.55
CA LEU A 17 -25.42 -50.43 42.86
C LEU A 17 -25.08 -50.25 41.36
N THR A 18 -24.58 -51.32 40.74
CA THR A 18 -24.91 -51.84 39.39
C THR A 18 -25.30 -50.89 38.24
N ALA A 19 -24.58 -50.99 37.11
CA ALA A 19 -25.16 -51.36 35.81
C ALA A 19 -24.07 -51.59 34.74
N GLY A 20 -24.26 -52.59 33.88
CA GLY A 20 -23.74 -52.58 32.51
C GLY A 20 -22.70 -53.65 32.16
N LEU A 21 -23.16 -54.74 31.55
CA LEU A 21 -22.34 -55.70 30.80
C LEU A 21 -21.48 -54.99 29.75
N VAL A 22 -20.16 -55.25 29.76
CA VAL A 22 -19.25 -54.92 28.65
C VAL A 22 -19.24 -56.09 27.67
N SER A 23 -19.99 -55.94 26.58
CA SER A 23 -19.83 -56.75 25.38
C SER A 23 -18.53 -56.35 24.65
N ALA A 24 -17.67 -57.34 24.41
CA ALA A 24 -16.42 -57.20 23.66
C ALA A 24 -16.69 -56.77 22.21
N GLY A 25 -16.47 -55.49 21.92
CA GLY A 25 -16.32 -54.97 20.57
C GLY A 25 -14.85 -54.64 20.34
N ALA A 26 -14.19 -55.38 19.46
CA ALA A 26 -12.85 -55.05 18.99
C ALA A 26 -12.88 -53.65 18.34
N ALA A 27 -12.36 -52.65 19.05
CA ALA A 27 -12.12 -51.34 18.48
C ALA A 27 -10.93 -51.46 17.51
N LEU A 28 -11.23 -51.67 16.23
CA LEU A 28 -10.37 -51.25 15.13
C LEU A 28 -10.22 -49.72 15.26
N ALA A 29 -9.22 -49.27 15.99
CA ALA A 29 -8.79 -47.89 15.92
C ALA A 29 -8.36 -47.64 14.47
N PRO A 30 -8.98 -46.72 13.71
CA PRO A 30 -8.37 -46.30 12.46
C PRO A 30 -7.02 -45.71 12.86
N THR A 31 -5.94 -46.35 12.42
CA THR A 31 -4.63 -45.74 12.38
C THR A 31 -4.76 -44.54 11.46
N GLY A 32 -5.14 -43.39 12.03
CA GLY A 32 -5.10 -42.12 11.32
C GLY A 32 -3.67 -41.95 10.84
N TYR A 33 -3.49 -42.00 9.52
CA TYR A 33 -2.25 -41.55 8.90
C TYR A 33 -2.08 -40.08 9.26
N SER A 34 -1.38 -39.80 10.36
CA SER A 34 -0.81 -38.48 10.61
C SER A 34 0.37 -38.37 9.66
N SER A 35 0.12 -37.88 8.45
CA SER A 35 1.20 -37.33 7.64
C SER A 35 1.57 -36.00 8.28
N THR A 36 2.74 -35.93 8.89
CA THR A 36 3.39 -34.64 9.12
C THR A 36 3.70 -34.08 7.74
N VAL A 37 3.05 -32.97 7.39
CA VAL A 37 3.50 -32.17 6.26
C VAL A 37 4.68 -31.38 6.79
N ASP A 38 5.88 -31.76 6.38
CA ASP A 38 7.06 -30.93 6.63
C ASP A 38 6.85 -29.60 5.90
N GLY A 39 6.95 -28.50 6.64
CA GLY A 39 6.74 -27.17 6.12
C GLY A 39 7.02 -26.11 7.18
N HIS A 40 7.59 -24.98 6.77
CA HIS A 40 7.74 -23.83 7.63
C HIS A 40 6.48 -22.96 7.54
N PRO A 41 5.83 -22.60 8.67
CA PRO A 41 4.69 -21.70 8.63
C PRO A 41 5.14 -20.33 8.11
N VAL A 42 4.70 -19.99 6.90
CA VAL A 42 4.86 -18.66 6.31
C VAL A 42 3.57 -17.88 6.48
N SER A 43 3.66 -16.65 6.96
CA SER A 43 2.50 -15.75 6.96
C SER A 43 2.13 -15.41 5.53
N MET A 44 0.83 -15.43 5.20
CA MET A 44 0.33 -15.02 3.89
C MET A 44 0.71 -13.57 3.53
N LEU A 45 1.07 -12.75 4.53
CA LEU A 45 1.57 -11.39 4.34
C LEU A 45 2.95 -11.33 3.66
N TYR A 46 3.70 -12.43 3.68
CA TYR A 46 5.08 -12.51 3.17
C TYR A 46 5.21 -13.49 2.00
N ASP A 47 4.09 -14.05 1.53
CA ASP A 47 4.05 -14.90 0.34
C ASP A 47 3.96 -14.02 -0.92
N PRO A 48 4.94 -14.10 -1.84
CA PRO A 48 4.96 -13.29 -3.06
C PRO A 48 3.79 -13.58 -4.00
N TRP A 49 3.08 -14.69 -3.81
CA TRP A 49 1.96 -15.13 -4.65
C TRP A 49 0.60 -14.95 -3.99
N ARG A 50 0.56 -14.19 -2.89
CA ARG A 50 -0.68 -13.86 -2.17
C ARG A 50 -0.83 -12.35 -1.98
N VAL A 51 -2.09 -11.91 -2.00
CA VAL A 51 -2.53 -10.56 -1.62
C VAL A 51 -3.57 -10.73 -0.53
N SER A 52 -3.15 -10.61 0.72
CA SER A 52 -4.07 -10.69 1.87
C SER A 52 -4.89 -12.00 1.89
N GLY A 53 -4.23 -13.11 1.54
CA GLY A 53 -4.83 -14.44 1.41
C GLY A 53 -5.45 -14.75 0.04
N LEU A 54 -5.72 -13.74 -0.80
CA LEU A 54 -6.14 -13.97 -2.19
C LEU A 54 -4.95 -14.45 -3.03
N PRO A 55 -5.16 -15.33 -4.01
CA PRO A 55 -4.12 -15.67 -4.98
C PRO A 55 -3.77 -14.45 -5.84
N VAL A 56 -2.50 -14.36 -6.23
CA VAL A 56 -2.09 -13.44 -7.29
C VAL A 56 -2.78 -13.83 -8.60
N THR A 57 -3.55 -12.90 -9.15
CA THR A 57 -4.34 -13.07 -10.37
C THR A 57 -4.08 -11.92 -11.33
N ASP A 58 -3.76 -12.27 -12.57
CA ASP A 58 -3.77 -11.37 -13.71
C ASP A 58 -5.17 -11.32 -14.34
N GLY A 59 -5.41 -10.31 -15.16
CA GLY A 59 -6.64 -10.19 -15.93
C GLY A 59 -7.17 -8.76 -16.03
N PRO A 60 -8.37 -8.59 -16.58
CA PRO A 60 -8.97 -7.27 -16.72
C PRO A 60 -9.29 -6.65 -15.35
N SER A 61 -9.16 -5.33 -15.28
CA SER A 61 -9.61 -4.51 -14.16
C SER A 61 -10.45 -3.35 -14.69
N GLY A 62 -11.63 -3.12 -14.10
CA GLY A 62 -12.59 -2.13 -14.56
C GLY A 62 -13.99 -2.71 -14.79
N PRO A 63 -14.83 -2.05 -15.61
CA PRO A 63 -16.16 -2.54 -15.97
C PRO A 63 -16.13 -3.94 -16.56
N ARG A 64 -17.03 -4.80 -16.08
CA ARG A 64 -17.25 -6.12 -16.66
C ARG A 64 -17.92 -5.99 -18.04
N PRO A 65 -17.65 -6.90 -18.99
CA PRO A 65 -18.33 -6.90 -20.29
C PRO A 65 -19.86 -6.99 -20.21
N ASP A 66 -20.37 -7.65 -19.17
CA ASP A 66 -21.79 -7.84 -18.86
C ASP A 66 -22.29 -6.93 -17.73
N ALA A 67 -21.53 -5.88 -17.39
CA ALA A 67 -21.92 -4.94 -16.35
C ALA A 67 -23.28 -4.29 -16.68
N PRO A 68 -24.21 -4.21 -15.71
CA PRO A 68 -25.45 -3.46 -15.90
C PRO A 68 -25.13 -1.99 -16.14
N ALA A 69 -25.96 -1.34 -16.97
CA ALA A 69 -25.80 0.09 -17.25
C ALA A 69 -25.88 0.92 -15.94
N PRO A 70 -25.11 2.02 -15.83
CA PRO A 70 -25.19 2.90 -14.68
C PRO A 70 -26.59 3.51 -14.57
N THR A 71 -27.08 3.63 -13.34
CA THR A 71 -28.40 4.13 -12.98
C THR A 71 -28.31 5.35 -12.07
N GLY A 72 -29.28 6.25 -12.18
CA GLY A 72 -29.30 7.51 -11.46
C GLY A 72 -28.90 8.70 -12.32
N SER A 73 -28.70 9.86 -11.68
CA SER A 73 -28.39 11.11 -12.36
C SER A 73 -27.21 11.82 -11.69
N VAL A 74 -26.32 12.36 -12.52
CA VAL A 74 -25.21 13.22 -12.08
C VAL A 74 -25.50 14.63 -12.54
N ARG A 75 -25.53 15.59 -11.61
CA ARG A 75 -25.71 17.00 -11.94
C ARG A 75 -24.46 17.53 -12.65
N ASN A 76 -24.68 18.38 -13.66
CA ASN A 76 -23.62 19.01 -14.47
C ASN A 76 -22.70 18.03 -15.22
N GLY A 77 -23.05 16.74 -15.24
CA GLY A 77 -22.38 15.75 -16.08
C GLY A 77 -22.61 16.03 -17.55
N ASN A 78 -21.64 15.64 -18.38
CA ASN A 78 -21.71 15.72 -19.83
C ASN A 78 -22.10 14.39 -20.49
N GLY A 79 -22.28 13.32 -19.70
CA GLY A 79 -22.66 12.00 -20.17
C GLY A 79 -21.56 11.26 -20.93
N GLY A 80 -20.31 11.76 -20.90
CA GLY A 80 -19.16 11.09 -21.47
C GLY A 80 -18.67 9.91 -20.63
N ASP A 81 -17.67 9.19 -21.14
CA ASP A 81 -17.17 7.95 -20.55
C ASP A 81 -16.72 8.09 -19.09
N ILE A 82 -16.15 9.24 -18.71
CA ILE A 82 -15.72 9.52 -17.33
C ILE A 82 -16.93 9.59 -16.39
N ASP A 83 -17.99 10.30 -16.77
CA ASP A 83 -19.21 10.38 -15.96
C ASP A 83 -19.93 9.04 -15.92
N ALA A 84 -19.94 8.29 -17.02
CA ALA A 84 -20.53 6.95 -17.06
C ALA A 84 -19.79 5.98 -16.12
N LEU A 85 -18.45 5.98 -16.15
CA LEU A 85 -17.62 5.16 -15.27
C LEU A 85 -17.70 5.59 -13.80
N ALA A 86 -17.75 6.90 -13.53
CA ALA A 86 -17.93 7.43 -12.19
C ALA A 86 -19.29 7.02 -11.61
N LEU A 87 -20.37 7.16 -12.37
CA LEU A 87 -21.71 6.76 -11.94
C LEU A 87 -21.80 5.23 -11.75
N LEU A 88 -21.19 4.43 -12.64
CA LEU A 88 -21.10 2.98 -12.48
C LEU A 88 -20.37 2.60 -11.19
N SER A 89 -19.25 3.28 -10.89
CA SER A 89 -18.48 3.08 -9.67
C SER A 89 -19.31 3.39 -8.43
N VAL A 90 -20.01 4.53 -8.42
CA VAL A 90 -20.88 4.91 -7.29
C VAL A 90 -22.03 3.92 -7.10
N ASN A 91 -22.65 3.44 -8.18
CA ASN A 91 -23.67 2.38 -8.08
C ASN A 91 -23.13 1.11 -7.41
N ASP A 92 -21.88 0.74 -7.72
CA ASP A 92 -21.26 -0.45 -7.15
C ASP A 92 -20.86 -0.28 -5.68
N ILE A 93 -20.33 0.90 -5.33
CA ILE A 93 -20.01 1.27 -3.95
C ILE A 93 -21.28 1.31 -3.08
N VAL A 94 -22.37 1.87 -3.61
CA VAL A 94 -23.69 1.86 -2.94
C VAL A 94 -24.15 0.43 -2.68
N ASP A 95 -24.07 -0.44 -3.68
CA ASP A 95 -24.43 -1.85 -3.56
C ASP A 95 -23.61 -2.56 -2.47
N PHE A 96 -22.31 -2.29 -2.38
CA PHE A 96 -21.46 -2.80 -1.31
C PHE A 96 -21.95 -2.31 0.06
N TRP A 97 -22.17 -1.01 0.23
CA TRP A 97 -22.53 -0.45 1.54
C TRP A 97 -23.94 -0.83 1.99
N GLN A 98 -24.91 -1.00 1.08
CA GLN A 98 -26.23 -1.54 1.42
C GLN A 98 -26.14 -2.89 2.13
N ARG A 99 -25.13 -3.70 1.83
CA ARG A 99 -24.92 -5.03 2.41
C ARG A 99 -24.01 -5.00 3.64
N ASN A 100 -23.02 -4.11 3.66
CA ASN A 100 -21.93 -4.16 4.63
C ASN A 100 -22.01 -3.10 5.73
N TYR A 101 -22.83 -2.06 5.60
CA TYR A 101 -22.92 -0.98 6.59
C TYR A 101 -23.31 -1.49 7.99
N GLY A 102 -24.21 -2.48 8.07
CA GLY A 102 -24.59 -3.10 9.35
C GLY A 102 -23.43 -3.77 10.08
N GLY A 103 -22.34 -4.07 9.38
CA GLY A 103 -21.13 -4.62 9.96
C GLY A 103 -20.30 -3.62 10.76
N LEU A 104 -20.55 -2.31 10.68
CA LEU A 104 -19.78 -1.30 11.43
C LEU A 104 -19.97 -1.38 12.95
N ASP A 105 -21.03 -2.06 13.43
CA ASP A 105 -21.40 -2.17 14.86
C ASP A 105 -21.41 -0.83 15.61
N VAL A 106 -21.75 0.24 14.90
CA VAL A 106 -21.89 1.59 15.46
C VAL A 106 -23.35 1.85 15.83
N SER A 107 -23.57 2.66 16.86
CA SER A 107 -24.90 3.16 17.22
C SER A 107 -25.50 4.12 16.18
N GLY A 108 -24.80 4.38 15.07
CA GLY A 108 -25.11 5.39 14.07
C GLY A 108 -25.93 4.88 12.88
N GLY A 109 -27.14 5.41 12.74
CA GLY A 109 -27.88 5.53 11.47
C GLY A 109 -28.26 4.22 10.76
N ARG A 110 -28.90 4.37 9.59
CA ARG A 110 -29.06 3.31 8.59
C ARG A 110 -28.36 3.80 7.33
N PHE A 111 -27.80 2.88 6.54
CA PHE A 111 -27.25 3.24 5.25
C PHE A 111 -28.31 3.87 4.34
N ALA A 112 -27.98 5.01 3.75
CA ALA A 112 -28.73 5.63 2.66
C ALA A 112 -27.72 6.06 1.58
N PRO A 113 -28.01 5.88 0.29
CA PRO A 113 -27.14 6.40 -0.76
C PRO A 113 -27.03 7.92 -0.68
N VAL A 114 -25.84 8.47 -0.95
CA VAL A 114 -25.60 9.91 -1.07
C VAL A 114 -26.62 10.55 -2.01
N GLY A 115 -27.31 11.59 -1.54
CA GLY A 115 -28.47 12.16 -2.22
C GLY A 115 -28.16 12.94 -3.49
N THR A 116 -26.98 13.58 -3.58
CA THR A 116 -26.59 14.39 -4.75
C THR A 116 -25.19 14.06 -5.25
N LEU A 117 -25.10 13.68 -6.53
CA LEU A 117 -23.84 13.49 -7.25
C LEU A 117 -23.62 14.65 -8.23
N ILE A 118 -22.41 15.22 -8.25
CA ILE A 118 -22.06 16.38 -9.07
C ILE A 118 -20.77 16.12 -9.84
N SER A 119 -20.82 16.27 -11.16
CA SER A 119 -19.63 16.26 -12.00
C SER A 119 -19.30 17.68 -12.42
N TYR A 120 -18.06 18.11 -12.22
CA TYR A 120 -17.62 19.45 -12.58
C TYR A 120 -16.33 19.41 -13.41
N ASP A 121 -16.01 20.53 -14.04
CA ASP A 121 -14.81 20.67 -14.87
C ASP A 121 -13.94 21.78 -14.29
N SER A 122 -12.80 21.40 -13.72
CA SER A 122 -11.86 22.35 -13.11
C SER A 122 -11.24 23.31 -14.14
N GLY A 123 -11.24 22.97 -15.43
CA GLY A 123 -10.76 23.82 -16.52
C GLY A 123 -11.81 24.83 -17.03
N ALA A 124 -13.07 24.71 -16.60
CA ALA A 124 -14.17 25.54 -17.06
C ALA A 124 -14.53 26.67 -16.07
N ALA A 125 -15.68 27.32 -16.30
CA ALA A 125 -16.24 28.23 -15.31
C ALA A 125 -16.62 27.44 -14.04
N GLY A 126 -16.06 27.83 -12.90
CA GLY A 126 -16.31 27.18 -11.62
C GLY A 126 -17.68 27.48 -11.05
N ALA A 127 -18.14 26.62 -10.16
CA ALA A 127 -19.30 26.80 -9.30
C ALA A 127 -18.85 26.75 -7.84
N THR A 128 -19.63 27.35 -6.93
CA THR A 128 -19.39 27.18 -5.50
C THR A 128 -20.03 25.88 -5.03
N LEU A 129 -19.20 24.90 -4.70
CA LEU A 129 -19.61 23.64 -4.09
C LEU A 129 -18.96 23.55 -2.73
N CYS A 130 -19.76 23.39 -1.67
CA CYS A 130 -19.24 23.07 -0.33
C CYS A 130 -18.25 24.10 0.21
N GLY A 131 -18.49 25.37 -0.13
CA GLY A 131 -17.66 26.51 0.28
C GLY A 131 -16.46 26.77 -0.64
N VAL A 132 -16.14 25.88 -1.58
CA VAL A 132 -15.00 26.02 -2.50
C VAL A 132 -15.45 26.36 -3.92
N ASN A 133 -14.66 27.16 -4.63
CA ASN A 133 -14.85 27.43 -6.06
C ASN A 133 -14.18 26.32 -6.86
N THR A 134 -14.93 25.65 -7.74
CA THR A 134 -14.40 24.50 -8.49
C THR A 134 -13.44 24.86 -9.63
N ARG A 135 -13.31 26.14 -9.99
CA ARG A 135 -12.37 26.57 -11.04
C ARG A 135 -10.93 26.37 -10.57
N GLY A 136 -10.16 25.58 -11.31
CA GLY A 136 -8.79 25.21 -10.97
C GLY A 136 -8.68 24.24 -9.79
N PHE A 137 -9.81 23.80 -9.23
CA PHE A 137 -9.84 22.84 -8.13
C PHE A 137 -9.90 21.42 -8.68
N VAL A 138 -8.75 20.87 -9.06
CA VAL A 138 -8.62 19.50 -9.59
C VAL A 138 -8.84 18.53 -8.43
N ASN A 139 -10.08 18.07 -8.24
CA ASN A 139 -10.42 17.31 -7.05
C ASN A 139 -11.65 16.38 -7.13
N ALA A 140 -11.79 15.46 -6.17
CA ALA A 140 -13.03 14.81 -5.76
C ALA A 140 -13.23 15.07 -4.26
N PHE A 141 -14.48 15.16 -3.81
CA PHE A 141 -14.78 15.43 -2.40
C PHE A 141 -16.20 15.04 -2.01
N TYR A 142 -16.37 14.59 -0.76
CA TYR A 142 -17.66 14.56 -0.07
C TYR A 142 -17.90 15.82 0.77
N CYS A 143 -19.14 16.29 0.79
CA CYS A 143 -19.55 17.49 1.51
C CYS A 143 -20.27 17.15 2.81
N TYR A 144 -19.52 17.13 3.91
CA TYR A 144 -20.04 16.90 5.25
C TYR A 144 -21.29 17.73 5.56
N GLY A 145 -22.33 17.05 6.07
CA GLY A 145 -23.60 17.66 6.44
C GLY A 145 -24.45 18.21 5.30
N GLN A 146 -24.02 18.07 4.03
CA GLN A 146 -24.78 18.49 2.86
C GLN A 146 -25.30 17.33 2.00
N ASP A 147 -24.85 16.09 2.26
CA ASP A 147 -25.21 14.89 1.51
C ASP A 147 -24.96 15.03 0.00
N LYS A 148 -23.74 15.49 -0.33
CA LYS A 148 -23.29 15.68 -1.72
C LYS A 148 -21.89 15.12 -1.91
N MET A 149 -21.66 14.54 -3.09
CA MET A 149 -20.33 14.15 -3.56
C MET A 149 -20.08 14.80 -4.90
N ALA A 150 -18.85 15.27 -5.12
CA ALA A 150 -18.45 15.93 -6.35
C ALA A 150 -17.10 15.41 -6.87
N TRP A 151 -16.89 15.48 -8.18
CA TRP A 151 -15.61 15.10 -8.81
C TRP A 151 -15.31 15.93 -10.07
N ASP A 152 -14.01 16.13 -10.30
CA ASP A 152 -13.48 16.79 -11.49
C ASP A 152 -13.35 15.81 -12.67
N ARG A 153 -14.25 15.97 -13.64
CA ARG A 153 -14.23 15.24 -14.93
C ARG A 153 -13.29 15.88 -15.96
N GLY A 154 -12.74 17.05 -15.69
CA GLY A 154 -11.87 17.79 -16.60
C GLY A 154 -10.41 17.35 -16.54
N VAL A 155 -9.89 17.16 -15.32
CA VAL A 155 -8.46 16.87 -15.10
C VAL A 155 -8.26 15.63 -14.21
N LEU A 156 -8.86 15.59 -13.01
CA LEU A 156 -8.59 14.54 -12.02
C LEU A 156 -8.93 13.13 -12.53
N LEU A 157 -10.21 12.86 -12.81
CA LEU A 157 -10.65 11.51 -13.20
C LEU A 157 -10.07 11.07 -14.57
N PRO A 158 -9.98 11.94 -15.60
CA PRO A 158 -9.25 11.58 -16.83
C PRO A 158 -7.78 11.21 -16.56
N GLY A 159 -7.10 11.95 -15.69
CA GLY A 159 -5.75 11.66 -15.24
C GLY A 159 -5.63 10.30 -14.56
N ALA A 160 -6.51 10.05 -13.59
CA ALA A 160 -6.61 8.78 -12.88
C ALA A 160 -6.73 7.61 -13.87
N ARG A 161 -7.68 7.71 -14.80
CA ARG A 161 -7.91 6.68 -15.83
C ARG A 161 -6.70 6.48 -16.73
N ARG A 162 -6.10 7.58 -17.22
CA ARG A 162 -4.99 7.54 -18.17
C ARG A 162 -3.76 6.85 -17.60
N TYR A 163 -3.42 7.14 -16.34
CA TYR A 163 -2.17 6.70 -15.74
C TYR A 163 -2.30 5.41 -14.91
N PHE A 164 -3.48 5.14 -14.37
CA PHE A 164 -3.68 4.10 -13.37
C PHE A 164 -4.83 3.14 -13.69
N GLY A 165 -5.52 3.36 -14.82
CA GLY A 165 -6.61 2.51 -15.31
C GLY A 165 -7.98 2.85 -14.73
N ASP A 166 -9.02 2.18 -15.23
CA ASP A 166 -10.42 2.48 -14.90
C ASP A 166 -10.72 2.37 -13.39
N MET A 167 -10.12 1.37 -12.71
CA MET A 167 -10.32 1.16 -11.28
C MET A 167 -9.73 2.27 -10.41
N ALA A 168 -8.83 3.11 -10.92
CA ALA A 168 -8.34 4.27 -10.16
C ALA A 168 -9.44 5.31 -9.93
N ILE A 169 -10.34 5.51 -10.90
CA ILE A 169 -11.55 6.34 -10.70
C ILE A 169 -12.40 5.74 -9.60
N THR A 170 -12.65 4.42 -9.65
CA THR A 170 -13.43 3.73 -8.62
C THR A 170 -12.77 3.85 -7.24
N GLY A 171 -11.44 3.75 -7.15
CA GLY A 171 -10.70 3.90 -5.89
C GLY A 171 -10.86 5.29 -5.28
N VAL A 172 -10.69 6.36 -6.07
CA VAL A 172 -10.93 7.75 -5.62
C VAL A 172 -12.37 7.90 -5.12
N LEU A 173 -13.36 7.46 -5.89
CA LEU A 173 -14.75 7.60 -5.49
C LEU A 173 -15.13 6.74 -4.28
N ALA A 174 -14.48 5.58 -4.08
CA ALA A 174 -14.65 4.76 -2.90
C ALA A 174 -14.09 5.42 -1.64
N HIS A 175 -12.97 6.15 -1.76
CA HIS A 175 -12.44 6.99 -0.70
C HIS A 175 -13.43 8.10 -0.33
N GLU A 176 -13.94 8.86 -1.31
CA GLU A 176 -14.94 9.91 -1.04
C GLU A 176 -16.22 9.36 -0.41
N TYR A 177 -16.65 8.17 -0.84
CA TYR A 177 -17.79 7.51 -0.21
C TYR A 177 -17.50 7.06 1.22
N GLY A 178 -16.22 6.79 1.55
CA GLY A 178 -15.77 6.57 2.91
C GLY A 178 -16.10 7.75 3.82
N HIS A 179 -15.90 8.98 3.38
CA HIS A 179 -16.33 10.18 4.10
C HIS A 179 -17.85 10.26 4.29
N ALA A 180 -18.63 9.88 3.27
CA ALA A 180 -20.08 9.80 3.41
C ALA A 180 -20.49 8.78 4.48
N VAL A 181 -19.83 7.62 4.51
CA VAL A 181 -20.07 6.59 5.54
C VAL A 181 -19.70 7.08 6.92
N GLN A 182 -18.59 7.80 7.07
CA GLN A 182 -18.20 8.40 8.35
C GLN A 182 -19.24 9.38 8.88
N ASP A 183 -19.77 10.25 8.01
CA ASP A 183 -20.83 11.21 8.36
C ASP A 183 -22.12 10.48 8.78
N MET A 184 -22.56 9.49 7.99
CA MET A 184 -23.75 8.67 8.32
C MET A 184 -23.61 7.90 9.64
N ALA A 185 -22.43 7.33 9.88
CA ALA A 185 -22.11 6.54 11.06
C ALA A 185 -21.75 7.40 12.29
N ARG A 186 -21.57 8.72 12.10
CA ARG A 186 -21.09 9.66 13.12
C ARG A 186 -19.75 9.25 13.72
N LEU A 187 -18.84 8.78 12.86
CA LEU A 187 -17.49 8.34 13.24
C LEU A 187 -16.54 9.52 13.44
N VAL A 188 -16.83 10.65 12.80
CA VAL A 188 -15.98 11.83 12.81
C VAL A 188 -16.80 13.09 13.10
N ASP A 189 -16.15 14.07 13.70
CA ASP A 189 -16.67 15.40 13.96
C ASP A 189 -15.58 16.47 13.74
N SER A 190 -15.89 17.74 14.01
CA SER A 190 -14.95 18.85 13.83
C SER A 190 -13.70 18.79 14.72
N SER A 191 -13.69 17.94 15.76
CA SER A 191 -12.53 17.73 16.63
C SER A 191 -11.67 16.54 16.21
N THR A 192 -12.16 15.71 15.27
CA THR A 192 -11.44 14.56 14.76
C THR A 192 -10.23 15.04 13.93
N PRO A 193 -9.01 14.56 14.20
CA PRO A 193 -7.86 14.90 13.39
C PRO A 193 -8.09 14.51 11.93
N VAL A 194 -7.78 15.41 10.99
CA VAL A 194 -7.96 15.17 9.53
C VAL A 194 -7.35 13.84 9.12
N LEU A 195 -6.12 13.56 9.54
CA LEU A 195 -5.43 12.30 9.23
C LEU A 195 -6.17 11.03 9.71
N VAL A 196 -6.94 11.11 10.80
CA VAL A 196 -7.80 10.00 11.24
C VAL A 196 -8.96 9.83 10.28
N ALA A 197 -9.65 10.92 9.93
CA ALA A 197 -10.76 10.88 8.99
C ALA A 197 -10.32 10.33 7.63
N GLU A 198 -9.17 10.78 7.12
CA GLU A 198 -8.60 10.33 5.85
C GLU A 198 -8.23 8.83 5.86
N GLN A 199 -7.59 8.34 6.92
CA GLN A 199 -7.21 6.93 6.98
C GLN A 199 -8.40 6.01 7.18
N GLN A 200 -9.44 6.45 7.88
CA GLN A 200 -10.71 5.73 7.92
C GLN A 200 -11.33 5.61 6.52
N ALA A 201 -11.35 6.69 5.73
CA ALA A 201 -11.86 6.68 4.37
C ALA A 201 -11.06 5.74 3.44
N ASP A 202 -9.72 5.79 3.49
CA ASP A 202 -8.85 4.86 2.75
C ASP A 202 -9.09 3.40 3.18
N CYS A 203 -9.28 3.14 4.47
CA CYS A 203 -9.60 1.80 4.98
C CYS A 203 -10.95 1.30 4.45
N PHE A 204 -11.99 2.14 4.49
CA PHE A 204 -13.29 1.82 3.93
C PHE A 204 -13.25 1.52 2.43
N ALA A 205 -12.47 2.29 1.66
CA ALA A 205 -12.21 1.98 0.27
C ALA A 205 -11.54 0.61 0.11
N GLY A 206 -10.57 0.26 0.95
CA GLY A 206 -9.92 -1.05 0.97
C GLY A 206 -10.88 -2.22 1.18
N ALA A 207 -11.82 -2.09 2.13
CA ALA A 207 -12.83 -3.10 2.39
C ALA A 207 -13.77 -3.32 1.19
N TYR A 208 -14.15 -2.25 0.49
CA TYR A 208 -14.91 -2.33 -0.75
C TYR A 208 -14.12 -3.01 -1.87
N LEU A 209 -12.85 -2.62 -2.07
CA LEU A 209 -12.01 -3.16 -3.13
C LEU A 209 -11.72 -4.65 -2.92
N ARG A 210 -11.65 -5.11 -1.66
CA ARG A 210 -11.58 -6.53 -1.34
C ARG A 210 -12.77 -7.29 -1.91
N TRP A 211 -13.97 -6.79 -1.70
CA TRP A 211 -15.20 -7.40 -2.21
C TRP A 211 -15.24 -7.45 -3.75
N VAL A 212 -14.71 -6.42 -4.44
CA VAL A 212 -14.56 -6.44 -5.91
C VAL A 212 -13.54 -7.51 -6.34
N ALA A 213 -12.37 -7.58 -5.69
CA ALA A 213 -11.32 -8.54 -5.99
C ALA A 213 -11.75 -10.00 -5.75
N GLU A 214 -12.65 -10.24 -4.80
CA GLU A 214 -13.27 -11.54 -4.57
C GLU A 214 -14.40 -11.89 -5.57
N GLY A 215 -14.68 -10.99 -6.51
CA GLY A 215 -15.69 -11.19 -7.54
C GLY A 215 -17.12 -10.92 -7.06
N GLY A 216 -17.30 -10.27 -5.92
CA GLY A 216 -18.62 -9.93 -5.38
C GLY A 216 -19.37 -8.88 -6.20
N SER A 217 -18.63 -8.04 -6.92
CA SER A 217 -19.19 -6.98 -7.77
C SER A 217 -19.81 -7.52 -9.06
N PRO A 218 -21.07 -7.17 -9.38
CA PRO A 218 -21.68 -7.45 -10.68
C PRO A 218 -21.27 -6.44 -11.76
N ARG A 219 -20.63 -5.32 -11.41
CA ARG A 219 -20.25 -4.25 -12.36
C ARG A 219 -18.78 -4.21 -12.66
N LEU A 220 -17.95 -4.54 -11.69
CA LEU A 220 -16.50 -4.31 -11.72
C LEU A 220 -15.74 -5.61 -11.45
N THR A 221 -14.53 -5.66 -11.99
CA THR A 221 -13.53 -6.69 -11.72
C THR A 221 -12.21 -6.02 -11.34
N LEU A 222 -11.43 -6.68 -10.49
CA LEU A 222 -10.14 -6.18 -10.02
C LEU A 222 -9.13 -7.33 -9.95
N SER A 223 -8.14 -7.31 -10.83
CA SER A 223 -6.98 -8.20 -10.75
C SER A 223 -6.09 -7.79 -9.58
N THR A 224 -5.50 -8.75 -8.87
CA THR A 224 -4.62 -8.45 -7.73
C THR A 224 -3.19 -8.07 -8.13
N THR A 225 -2.88 -8.08 -9.42
CA THR A 225 -1.61 -7.58 -9.99
C THR A 225 -1.77 -6.14 -10.50
N ASP A 226 -1.70 -5.91 -11.81
CA ASP A 226 -1.62 -4.59 -12.42
C ASP A 226 -2.81 -3.70 -12.07
N GLY A 227 -4.01 -4.26 -11.97
CA GLY A 227 -5.21 -3.54 -11.54
C GLY A 227 -5.09 -2.93 -10.15
N LEU A 228 -4.82 -3.75 -9.13
CA LEU A 228 -4.64 -3.28 -7.76
C LEU A 228 -3.39 -2.40 -7.62
N ASN A 229 -2.31 -2.71 -8.35
CA ASN A 229 -1.09 -1.89 -8.39
C ASN A 229 -1.37 -0.48 -8.90
N GLY A 230 -2.07 -0.37 -10.04
CA GLY A 230 -2.49 0.89 -10.64
C GLY A 230 -3.38 1.69 -9.69
N LEU A 231 -4.40 1.04 -9.11
CA LEU A 231 -5.29 1.68 -8.15
C LEU A 231 -4.53 2.29 -6.97
N LEU A 232 -3.60 1.54 -6.36
CA LEU A 232 -2.79 2.03 -5.24
C LEU A 232 -1.92 3.21 -5.65
N ALA A 233 -1.30 3.15 -6.84
CA ALA A 233 -0.47 4.24 -7.35
C ALA A 233 -1.32 5.50 -7.59
N GLY A 234 -2.54 5.32 -8.10
CA GLY A 234 -3.53 6.38 -8.24
C GLY A 234 -3.89 7.01 -6.90
N LEU A 235 -4.21 6.20 -5.89
CA LEU A 235 -4.55 6.70 -4.55
C LEU A 235 -3.42 7.56 -3.94
N ILE A 236 -2.16 7.13 -4.06
CA ILE A 236 -1.03 7.89 -3.48
C ILE A 236 -0.81 9.23 -4.21
N THR A 237 -1.10 9.26 -5.50
CA THR A 237 -0.77 10.38 -6.38
C THR A 237 -1.90 11.41 -6.45
N LEU A 238 -3.14 10.95 -6.43
CA LEU A 238 -4.35 11.77 -6.46
C LEU A 238 -4.66 12.22 -5.03
N ARG A 239 -3.85 13.15 -4.51
CA ARG A 239 -4.08 13.77 -3.21
C ARG A 239 -4.92 15.01 -3.39
N ASP A 240 -6.09 14.98 -2.79
CA ASP A 240 -6.97 16.12 -2.74
C ASP A 240 -6.48 17.19 -1.75
N PRO A 241 -6.82 18.47 -1.99
CA PRO A 241 -6.71 19.49 -0.96
C PRO A 241 -7.80 19.30 0.09
N VAL A 242 -7.41 19.05 1.34
CA VAL A 242 -8.35 18.94 2.47
C VAL A 242 -8.40 20.23 3.29
N PRO A 243 -9.55 20.61 3.88
CA PRO A 243 -9.61 21.76 4.78
C PRO A 243 -8.75 21.54 6.04
N GLY A 244 -7.84 22.47 6.30
CA GLY A 244 -7.05 22.56 7.53
C GLY A 244 -7.85 23.12 8.70
N SER A 245 -7.27 23.07 9.90
CA SER A 245 -7.89 23.51 11.15
C SER A 245 -8.27 25.00 11.20
N ASP A 246 -7.72 25.82 10.31
CA ASP A 246 -7.96 27.26 10.14
C ASP A 246 -8.77 27.60 8.87
N GLY A 247 -9.20 26.59 8.12
CA GLY A 247 -9.92 26.76 6.86
C GLY A 247 -9.01 26.97 5.64
N GLU A 248 -7.67 26.93 5.77
CA GLU A 248 -6.78 26.85 4.62
C GLU A 248 -6.83 25.45 3.99
N LEU A 249 -6.76 25.35 2.66
CA LEU A 249 -6.70 24.06 1.98
C LEU A 249 -5.28 23.48 2.12
N VAL A 250 -5.16 22.38 2.86
CA VAL A 250 -3.94 21.60 3.02
C VAL A 250 -3.87 20.56 1.90
N VAL A 251 -2.98 20.78 0.93
CA VAL A 251 -2.73 19.81 -0.15
C VAL A 251 -1.80 18.71 0.35
N GLY A 252 -2.24 17.45 0.25
CA GLY A 252 -1.38 16.26 0.42
C GLY A 252 -0.93 15.92 1.84
N ALA A 253 -0.82 16.87 2.77
CA ALA A 253 -0.40 16.58 4.15
C ALA A 253 -1.53 16.03 5.04
N GLY A 254 -2.80 16.28 4.68
CA GLY A 254 -3.95 15.79 5.42
C GLY A 254 -4.16 14.28 5.34
N HIS A 255 -3.88 13.67 4.19
CA HIS A 255 -3.99 12.21 3.99
C HIS A 255 -2.80 11.42 4.59
N GLY A 256 -1.73 12.11 4.99
CA GLY A 256 -0.49 11.50 5.42
C GLY A 256 0.43 11.06 4.28
N THR A 257 1.38 10.18 4.60
CA THR A 257 2.33 9.60 3.62
C THR A 257 1.66 8.52 2.76
N ALA A 258 2.30 8.13 1.66
CA ALA A 258 1.91 6.97 0.86
C ALA A 258 1.78 5.70 1.72
N LEU A 259 2.68 5.51 2.69
CA LEU A 259 2.61 4.36 3.60
C LEU A 259 1.43 4.44 4.59
N ASP A 260 1.01 5.64 4.98
CA ASP A 260 -0.19 5.81 5.81
C ASP A 260 -1.43 5.40 5.02
N ARG A 261 -1.60 5.98 3.83
CA ARG A 261 -2.73 5.71 2.94
C ARG A 261 -2.84 4.24 2.57
N ILE A 262 -1.77 3.66 2.04
CA ILE A 262 -1.74 2.24 1.66
C ILE A 262 -1.93 1.37 2.89
N GLY A 263 -1.30 1.70 4.02
CA GLY A 263 -1.43 0.93 5.24
C GLY A 263 -2.88 0.92 5.75
N ALA A 264 -3.60 2.02 5.62
CA ALA A 264 -5.02 2.11 5.97
C ALA A 264 -5.89 1.33 4.98
N LEU A 265 -5.66 1.48 3.68
CA LEU A 265 -6.38 0.70 2.66
C LEU A 265 -6.15 -0.81 2.84
N GLN A 266 -4.90 -1.23 3.06
CA GLN A 266 -4.56 -2.64 3.36
C GLN A 266 -5.29 -3.13 4.61
N LEU A 267 -5.41 -2.32 5.65
CA LEU A 267 -6.15 -2.69 6.86
C LEU A 267 -7.60 -3.06 6.54
N GLY A 268 -8.30 -2.24 5.77
CA GLY A 268 -9.68 -2.55 5.37
C GLY A 268 -9.77 -3.71 4.39
N PHE A 269 -8.82 -3.83 3.47
CA PHE A 269 -8.74 -4.95 2.53
C PHE A 269 -8.52 -6.30 3.23
N ASP A 270 -7.80 -6.29 4.36
CA ASP A 270 -7.46 -7.48 5.14
C ASP A 270 -8.55 -7.85 6.14
N THR A 271 -9.19 -6.85 6.75
CA THR A 271 -9.99 -7.05 7.97
C THR A 271 -11.46 -6.65 7.83
N GLY A 272 -11.84 -6.02 6.72
CA GLY A 272 -13.21 -5.55 6.49
C GLY A 272 -13.52 -4.21 7.19
N VAL A 273 -14.81 -3.86 7.22
CA VAL A 273 -15.27 -2.51 7.60
C VAL A 273 -15.19 -2.21 9.10
N GLN A 274 -15.27 -3.23 9.97
CA GLN A 274 -15.27 -3.08 11.42
C GLN A 274 -14.04 -2.33 11.90
N ARG A 275 -12.86 -2.82 11.47
CA ARG A 275 -11.58 -2.32 11.96
C ARG A 275 -11.31 -0.89 11.52
N CYS A 276 -11.90 -0.47 10.41
CA CYS A 276 -11.79 0.89 9.90
C CYS A 276 -12.43 1.90 10.86
N ALA A 277 -13.59 1.59 11.46
CA ALA A 277 -14.25 2.47 12.43
C ALA A 277 -13.43 2.70 13.72
N GLU A 278 -12.50 1.78 14.03
CA GLU A 278 -11.63 1.83 15.21
C GLU A 278 -10.32 2.60 14.97
N ILE A 279 -10.06 3.12 13.77
CA ILE A 279 -8.84 3.91 13.51
C ILE A 279 -8.94 5.22 14.29
N ASP A 280 -7.95 5.45 15.15
CA ASP A 280 -7.74 6.68 15.91
C ASP A 280 -6.26 7.13 15.83
N THR A 281 -5.91 8.23 16.50
CA THR A 281 -4.52 8.72 16.53
C THR A 281 -3.55 7.67 17.11
N GLY A 282 -3.99 6.88 18.09
CA GLY A 282 -3.17 5.84 18.72
C GLY A 282 -2.83 4.71 17.76
N ASP A 283 -3.81 4.24 16.98
CA ASP A 283 -3.61 3.28 15.89
C ASP A 283 -2.58 3.78 14.87
N ILE A 284 -2.74 5.02 14.43
CA ILE A 284 -1.87 5.63 13.42
C ILE A 284 -0.44 5.73 13.93
N GLU A 285 -0.25 6.19 15.17
CA GLU A 285 1.07 6.24 15.79
C GLU A 285 1.68 4.85 15.97
N HIS A 286 0.88 3.85 16.33
CA HIS A 286 1.33 2.47 16.40
C HIS A 286 1.80 1.96 15.04
N ARG A 287 1.04 2.21 13.97
CA ARG A 287 1.42 1.82 12.60
C ARG A 287 2.67 2.56 12.10
N ARG A 288 2.91 3.78 12.55
CA ARG A 288 4.10 4.59 12.25
C ARG A 288 5.30 4.26 13.15
N ALA A 289 5.14 3.42 14.16
CA ALA A 289 6.23 3.05 15.07
C ALA A 289 7.41 2.47 14.29
N GLY A 290 8.62 2.97 14.57
CA GLY A 290 9.85 2.56 13.88
C GLY A 290 10.16 3.32 12.59
N THR A 291 9.22 4.09 12.03
CA THR A 291 9.49 4.98 10.89
C THR A 291 10.17 6.28 11.38
N PRO A 292 11.35 6.66 10.84
CA PRO A 292 12.02 7.92 11.19
C PRO A 292 11.12 9.15 11.05
N VAL A 293 11.23 10.10 11.99
CA VAL A 293 10.40 11.33 12.02
C VAL A 293 10.54 12.16 10.75
N THR A 294 11.72 12.16 10.13
CA THR A 294 11.97 12.87 8.87
C THR A 294 11.21 12.30 7.68
N LEU A 295 10.83 11.01 7.76
CA LEU A 295 10.01 10.31 6.77
C LEU A 295 8.51 10.39 7.10
N ARG A 296 8.11 11.21 8.08
CA ARG A 296 6.72 11.41 8.49
C ARG A 296 6.29 12.83 8.11
N VAL A 297 5.04 12.98 7.69
CA VAL A 297 4.43 14.32 7.52
C VAL A 297 4.08 14.88 8.90
N GLY A 298 4.62 16.06 9.23
CA GLY A 298 4.26 16.81 10.44
C GLY A 298 2.92 17.55 10.29
N PRO A 299 2.28 18.00 11.39
CA PRO A 299 0.96 18.67 11.35
C PRO A 299 0.89 19.93 10.49
N THR A 300 2.03 20.56 10.20
CA THR A 300 2.15 21.82 9.43
C THR A 300 2.97 21.62 8.15
N GLY A 301 3.01 20.40 7.60
CA GLY A 301 3.97 19.93 6.60
C GLY A 301 4.34 20.95 5.51
N HIS A 302 5.50 21.59 5.67
CA HIS A 302 6.14 22.31 4.57
C HIS A 302 6.88 21.31 3.68
N ALA A 303 6.71 21.45 2.37
CA ALA A 303 7.50 20.74 1.37
C ALA A 303 8.99 20.94 1.65
N GLN A 304 9.72 19.84 1.81
CA GLN A 304 11.18 19.90 1.89
C GLN A 304 11.74 20.16 0.48
N PRO A 305 12.93 20.78 0.36
CA PRO A 305 13.51 21.04 -0.95
C PRO A 305 13.68 19.73 -1.71
N ALA A 306 13.16 19.70 -2.93
CA ALA A 306 13.25 18.55 -3.84
C ALA A 306 14.68 18.03 -3.91
N VAL A 307 14.84 16.70 -3.92
CA VAL A 307 16.14 16.07 -4.16
C VAL A 307 16.74 16.63 -5.45
N PRO A 308 18.04 16.96 -5.46
CA PRO A 308 18.69 17.48 -6.66
C PRO A 308 18.49 16.54 -7.86
N ARG A 309 18.39 17.12 -9.06
CA ARG A 309 18.30 16.35 -10.32
C ARG A 309 19.29 15.19 -10.37
N ILE A 310 18.87 14.09 -10.99
CA ILE A 310 19.69 12.88 -11.10
C ILE A 310 21.01 13.18 -11.84
N SER A 311 22.13 12.93 -11.16
CA SER A 311 23.49 13.17 -11.64
C SER A 311 24.45 12.10 -11.14
N GLU A 312 25.58 11.90 -11.83
CA GLU A 312 26.63 10.97 -11.41
C GLU A 312 27.08 11.27 -9.97
N ARG A 313 27.31 12.55 -9.66
CA ARG A 313 27.72 13.00 -8.32
C ARG A 313 26.71 12.62 -7.24
N LEU A 314 25.40 12.70 -7.53
CA LEU A 314 24.35 12.31 -6.58
C LEU A 314 24.37 10.79 -6.32
N VAL A 315 24.39 10.00 -7.39
CA VAL A 315 24.39 8.53 -7.32
C VAL A 315 25.65 8.02 -6.60
N THR A 316 26.82 8.57 -6.94
CA THR A 316 28.10 8.24 -6.28
C THR A 316 28.03 8.51 -4.77
N ARG A 317 27.59 9.70 -4.36
CA ARG A 317 27.47 10.03 -2.92
C ARG A 317 26.51 9.13 -2.16
N MET A 318 25.44 8.68 -2.81
CA MET A 318 24.48 7.76 -2.22
C MET A 318 25.11 6.38 -2.01
N VAL A 319 25.81 5.83 -3.02
CA VAL A 319 26.51 4.55 -2.88
C VAL A 319 27.61 4.63 -1.82
N GLU A 320 28.35 5.73 -1.74
CA GLU A 320 29.31 6.00 -0.66
C GLU A 320 28.65 6.03 0.73
N ALA A 321 27.47 6.66 0.84
CA ALA A 321 26.70 6.68 2.08
C ALA A 321 26.25 5.27 2.49
N LEU A 322 25.76 4.47 1.55
CA LEU A 322 25.41 3.08 1.79
C LEU A 322 26.64 2.27 2.25
N ASN A 323 27.80 2.46 1.62
CA ASN A 323 29.05 1.85 2.06
C ASN A 323 29.43 2.22 3.50
N ALA A 324 29.31 3.49 3.88
CA ALA A 324 29.61 3.94 5.23
C ALA A 324 28.64 3.33 6.28
N ARG A 325 27.36 3.16 5.91
CA ARG A 325 26.29 2.68 6.79
C ARG A 325 26.25 1.15 6.90
N PHE A 326 26.52 0.42 5.83
CA PHE A 326 26.44 -1.04 5.79
C PHE A 326 27.79 -1.74 5.94
N ARG A 327 28.90 -1.06 5.63
CA ARG A 327 30.28 -1.57 5.75
C ARG A 327 30.45 -2.99 5.18
N PRO A 328 30.09 -3.23 3.90
CA PRO A 328 30.22 -4.56 3.30
C PRO A 328 31.69 -4.98 3.23
N ALA A 329 31.95 -6.29 3.35
CA ALA A 329 33.30 -6.83 3.24
C ALA A 329 33.91 -6.60 1.84
N ARG A 330 33.06 -6.60 0.81
CA ARG A 330 33.46 -6.34 -0.59
C ARG A 330 32.54 -5.27 -1.20
N PRO A 331 32.77 -3.97 -0.95
CA PRO A 331 31.91 -2.91 -1.49
C PRO A 331 31.70 -3.05 -3.01
N PRO A 332 30.46 -2.91 -3.53
CA PRO A 332 30.23 -2.98 -4.97
C PRO A 332 30.87 -1.77 -5.68
N VAL A 333 31.36 -2.00 -6.90
CA VAL A 333 31.88 -0.94 -7.77
C VAL A 333 30.69 -0.24 -8.44
N LEU A 334 30.67 1.10 -8.45
CA LEU A 334 29.69 1.85 -9.23
C LEU A 334 30.25 2.16 -10.62
N ALA A 335 29.49 1.86 -11.67
CA ALA A 335 29.85 2.15 -13.05
C ALA A 335 28.69 2.81 -13.80
N PHE A 336 28.95 3.91 -14.51
CA PHE A 336 27.99 4.59 -15.37
C PHE A 336 28.05 4.05 -16.80
N ALA A 337 27.92 2.73 -16.93
CA ALA A 337 27.84 1.99 -18.19
C ALA A 337 26.65 1.03 -18.12
N ALA A 338 25.97 0.80 -19.25
CA ALA A 338 24.63 0.19 -19.25
C ALA A 338 24.61 -1.36 -19.21
N ALA A 339 25.75 -2.05 -19.28
CA ALA A 339 25.76 -3.49 -19.54
C ALA A 339 26.47 -4.32 -18.46
N CYS A 340 25.78 -5.35 -17.97
CA CYS A 340 26.40 -6.41 -17.19
C CYS A 340 27.10 -7.43 -18.11
N PRO A 341 28.34 -7.87 -17.81
CA PRO A 341 29.08 -8.81 -18.66
C PRO A 341 28.42 -10.18 -18.84
N ASP A 342 27.59 -10.59 -17.89
CA ASP A 342 26.84 -11.85 -17.84
C ASP A 342 25.42 -11.76 -18.46
N GLY A 343 25.02 -10.58 -18.96
CA GLY A 343 23.75 -10.37 -19.66
C GLY A 343 22.51 -10.26 -18.76
N GLN A 344 22.63 -10.49 -17.45
CA GLN A 344 21.55 -10.30 -16.48
C GLN A 344 21.51 -8.83 -16.04
N ALA A 345 20.88 -7.99 -16.85
CA ALA A 345 20.72 -6.56 -16.59
C ALA A 345 19.25 -6.20 -16.34
N SER A 346 19.04 -5.29 -15.38
CA SER A 346 17.74 -4.73 -15.01
C SER A 346 17.78 -3.19 -15.16
N PRO A 347 17.96 -2.63 -16.38
CA PRO A 347 18.07 -1.19 -16.56
C PRO A 347 16.85 -0.44 -15.98
N PRO A 348 17.02 0.80 -15.49
CA PRO A 348 18.19 1.66 -15.64
C PRO A 348 19.29 1.49 -14.58
N ALA A 349 19.09 0.63 -13.58
CA ALA A 349 20.13 0.30 -12.59
C ALA A 349 20.21 -1.22 -12.44
N SER A 350 21.36 -1.80 -12.77
CA SER A 350 21.60 -3.26 -12.71
C SER A 350 22.66 -3.60 -11.67
N TYR A 351 22.54 -4.75 -11.02
CA TYR A 351 23.64 -5.35 -10.26
C TYR A 351 24.23 -6.49 -11.09
N CYS A 352 25.54 -6.49 -11.33
CA CYS A 352 26.24 -7.52 -12.08
C CYS A 352 27.03 -8.40 -11.09
N PRO A 353 26.55 -9.61 -10.74
CA PRO A 353 27.17 -10.46 -9.73
C PRO A 353 28.61 -10.86 -10.08
N ALA A 354 28.88 -11.15 -11.35
CA ALA A 354 30.19 -11.62 -11.83
C ALA A 354 31.34 -10.64 -11.51
N THR A 355 31.06 -9.34 -11.56
CA THR A 355 32.05 -8.27 -11.32
C THR A 355 31.77 -7.46 -10.06
N ASN A 356 30.76 -7.84 -9.27
CA ASN A 356 30.28 -7.09 -8.11
C ASN A 356 30.08 -5.59 -8.43
N THR A 357 29.40 -5.29 -9.54
CA THR A 357 29.25 -3.93 -10.08
C THR A 357 27.80 -3.49 -10.07
N ILE A 358 27.51 -2.25 -9.68
CA ILE A 358 26.24 -1.58 -9.92
C ILE A 358 26.41 -0.75 -11.21
N ALA A 359 25.76 -1.21 -12.28
CA ALA A 359 25.77 -0.58 -13.59
C ALA A 359 24.58 0.37 -13.73
N VAL A 360 24.82 1.63 -14.07
CA VAL A 360 23.82 2.70 -14.11
C VAL A 360 23.71 3.33 -15.49
N ASP A 361 22.53 3.23 -16.10
CA ASP A 361 22.08 4.05 -17.22
C ASP A 361 21.53 5.39 -16.70
N LEU A 362 22.38 6.42 -16.69
CA LEU A 362 22.03 7.73 -16.15
C LEU A 362 20.86 8.40 -16.90
N PRO A 363 20.81 8.41 -18.25
CA PRO A 363 19.60 8.81 -19.00
C PRO A 363 18.34 8.05 -18.59
N GLY A 364 18.44 6.74 -18.40
CA GLY A 364 17.33 5.91 -17.92
C GLY A 364 16.84 6.28 -16.53
N LEU A 365 17.76 6.54 -15.58
CA LEU A 365 17.38 7.00 -14.24
C LEU A 365 16.69 8.38 -14.26
N ARG A 366 17.11 9.28 -15.15
CA ARG A 366 16.44 10.59 -15.32
C ARG A 366 15.00 10.44 -15.80
N ARG A 367 14.76 9.56 -16.78
CA ARG A 367 13.38 9.23 -17.20
C ARG A 367 12.58 8.67 -16.03
N LEU A 368 13.16 7.75 -15.27
CA LEU A 368 12.50 7.13 -14.12
C LEU A 368 12.17 8.13 -13.00
N ALA A 369 12.96 9.19 -12.87
CA ALA A 369 12.73 10.28 -11.92
C ALA A 369 11.72 11.32 -12.41
N GLY A 370 11.17 11.19 -13.62
CA GLY A 370 10.29 12.19 -14.22
C GLY A 370 11.00 13.46 -14.71
N ASP A 371 12.34 13.49 -14.73
CA ASP A 371 13.13 14.66 -15.20
C ASP A 371 12.88 14.98 -16.69
N LEU A 372 12.26 14.06 -17.43
CA LEU A 372 12.07 14.11 -18.89
C LEU A 372 10.59 14.05 -19.32
N ASP A 373 9.66 14.04 -18.38
CA ASP A 373 8.23 13.98 -18.67
C ASP A 373 7.69 15.37 -18.99
N ASP A 374 7.16 15.55 -20.20
CA ASP A 374 6.35 16.72 -20.58
C ASP A 374 4.87 16.33 -20.32
N ASP A 375 4.46 16.40 -19.06
CA ASP A 375 3.17 15.90 -18.56
C ASP A 375 1.95 16.75 -18.99
N GLY A 376 2.12 17.62 -19.99
CA GLY A 376 1.09 18.55 -20.44
C GLY A 376 0.65 19.54 -19.36
N GLY A 377 1.44 19.72 -18.29
CA GLY A 377 1.15 20.62 -17.17
C GLY A 377 0.29 20.02 -16.06
N THR A 378 0.05 18.70 -16.07
CA THR A 378 -0.98 18.09 -15.22
C THR A 378 -0.49 17.59 -13.86
N ARG A 379 0.83 17.47 -13.61
CA ARG A 379 1.50 17.07 -12.34
C ARG A 379 0.83 15.91 -11.57
N LEU A 380 0.18 15.01 -12.30
CA LEU A 380 -0.59 13.87 -11.75
C LEU A 380 0.26 12.62 -11.54
N MET A 381 1.59 12.70 -11.64
CA MET A 381 2.49 11.59 -11.37
C MET A 381 3.47 11.98 -10.27
N LEU A 382 3.46 11.23 -9.17
CA LEU A 382 4.42 11.39 -8.07
C LEU A 382 5.73 10.65 -8.39
N HIS A 383 6.35 11.04 -9.51
CA HIS A 383 7.71 10.62 -9.85
C HIS A 383 8.70 11.68 -9.38
N GLY A 384 9.79 11.23 -8.78
CA GLY A 384 10.89 12.10 -8.41
C GLY A 384 12.19 11.33 -8.25
N ALA A 385 13.22 12.01 -7.76
CA ALA A 385 14.55 11.44 -7.72
C ALA A 385 14.61 10.14 -6.92
N ASN A 386 13.82 10.00 -5.84
CA ASN A 386 13.83 8.79 -5.02
C ASN A 386 13.09 7.60 -5.66
N THR A 387 12.22 7.81 -6.66
CA THR A 387 11.76 6.73 -7.56
C THR A 387 12.96 6.05 -8.24
N ALA A 388 13.95 6.84 -8.69
CA ALA A 388 15.15 6.34 -9.34
C ALA A 388 16.23 5.87 -8.34
N LEU A 389 16.46 6.62 -7.25
CA LEU A 389 17.47 6.29 -6.25
C LEU A 389 17.12 5.03 -5.44
N SER A 390 15.83 4.74 -5.24
CA SER A 390 15.38 3.47 -4.64
C SER A 390 15.72 2.26 -5.52
N ALA A 391 15.64 2.39 -6.85
CA ALA A 391 16.09 1.35 -7.78
C ALA A 391 17.60 1.10 -7.63
N VAL A 392 18.43 2.14 -7.57
CA VAL A 392 19.87 2.00 -7.34
C VAL A 392 20.17 1.40 -5.95
N THR A 393 19.45 1.84 -4.92
CA THR A 393 19.56 1.28 -3.56
C THR A 393 19.27 -0.21 -3.56
N SER A 394 18.25 -0.66 -4.29
CA SER A 394 17.92 -2.08 -4.40
C SER A 394 19.05 -2.90 -5.04
N ARG A 395 19.75 -2.35 -6.03
CA ARG A 395 20.93 -3.01 -6.64
C ARG A 395 22.08 -3.13 -5.66
N TYR A 396 22.28 -2.13 -4.81
CA TYR A 396 23.20 -2.23 -3.68
C TYR A 396 22.81 -3.35 -2.71
N MET A 397 21.51 -3.49 -2.42
CA MET A 397 21.03 -4.57 -1.54
C MET A 397 21.19 -5.96 -2.15
N LEU A 398 21.07 -6.11 -3.47
CA LEU A 398 21.44 -7.35 -4.17
C LEU A 398 22.93 -7.69 -3.99
N ALA A 399 23.82 -6.69 -3.97
CA ALA A 399 25.24 -6.92 -3.68
C ALA A 399 25.49 -7.47 -2.26
N LEU A 400 24.72 -6.99 -1.27
CA LEU A 400 24.79 -7.52 0.10
C LEU A 400 24.26 -8.95 0.20
N GLN A 401 23.16 -9.25 -0.51
CA GLN A 401 22.60 -10.60 -0.59
C GLN A 401 23.59 -11.57 -1.26
N HIS A 402 24.22 -11.16 -2.37
CA HIS A 402 25.22 -11.95 -3.08
C HIS A 402 26.42 -12.28 -2.19
N GLN A 403 26.89 -11.32 -1.38
CA GLN A 403 27.98 -11.57 -0.43
C GLN A 403 27.64 -12.59 0.66
N ARG A 404 26.35 -12.74 0.99
CA ARG A 404 25.86 -13.78 1.90
C ARG A 404 25.62 -15.12 1.20
N GLY A 405 25.89 -15.23 -0.10
CA GLY A 405 25.69 -16.45 -0.88
C GLY A 405 24.21 -16.77 -1.12
N LEU A 406 23.33 -15.76 -1.06
CA LEU A 406 21.89 -15.95 -1.24
C LEU A 406 21.51 -15.91 -2.72
N GLU A 407 20.45 -16.64 -3.06
CA GLU A 407 19.80 -16.62 -4.37
C GLU A 407 19.23 -15.21 -4.70
N LEU A 408 19.29 -14.78 -5.96
CA LEU A 408 19.05 -13.38 -6.35
C LEU A 408 17.92 -13.17 -7.38
N THR A 409 17.32 -14.22 -7.92
CA THR A 409 16.35 -14.18 -9.03
C THR A 409 14.92 -14.57 -8.61
N SER A 410 14.72 -15.20 -7.46
CA SER A 410 13.36 -15.59 -7.04
C SER A 410 12.51 -14.40 -6.60
N ALA A 411 11.19 -14.60 -6.60
CA ALA A 411 10.27 -13.63 -6.01
C ALA A 411 10.57 -13.36 -4.52
N MET A 412 11.09 -14.35 -3.79
CA MET A 412 11.57 -14.16 -2.41
C MET A 412 12.81 -13.27 -2.36
N ALA A 413 13.74 -13.41 -3.30
CA ALA A 413 14.85 -12.48 -3.45
C ALA A 413 14.36 -11.05 -3.75
N GLY A 414 13.31 -10.89 -4.56
CA GLY A 414 12.62 -9.62 -4.79
C GLY A 414 12.04 -8.99 -3.52
N LEU A 415 11.28 -9.75 -2.71
CA LEU A 415 10.75 -9.28 -1.42
C LEU A 415 11.85 -8.94 -0.42
N ARG A 416 12.89 -9.78 -0.33
CA ARG A 416 14.06 -9.51 0.51
C ARG A 416 14.77 -8.22 0.08
N THR A 417 14.89 -8.00 -1.23
CA THR A 417 15.43 -6.77 -1.81
C THR A 417 14.57 -5.56 -1.45
N ALA A 418 13.24 -5.67 -1.51
CA ALA A 418 12.32 -4.61 -1.08
C ALA A 418 12.54 -4.24 0.39
N CYS A 419 12.58 -5.24 1.28
CA CYS A 419 12.83 -5.05 2.70
C CYS A 419 14.18 -4.38 2.96
N LEU A 420 15.26 -4.89 2.37
CA LEU A 420 16.58 -4.29 2.54
C LEU A 420 16.65 -2.87 1.94
N THR A 421 15.89 -2.59 0.88
CA THR A 421 15.80 -1.24 0.29
C THR A 421 15.12 -0.27 1.25
N GLY A 422 14.03 -0.68 1.92
CA GLY A 422 13.39 0.10 2.98
C GLY A 422 14.35 0.39 4.15
N LEU A 423 15.11 -0.61 4.59
CA LEU A 423 16.17 -0.41 5.58
C LEU A 423 17.24 0.57 5.09
N GLY A 424 17.63 0.47 3.82
CA GLY A 424 18.56 1.39 3.17
C GLY A 424 18.06 2.83 3.24
N GLN A 425 16.79 3.07 2.89
CA GLN A 425 16.20 4.40 2.97
C GLN A 425 16.15 4.94 4.40
N ARG A 426 15.76 4.12 5.38
CA ARG A 426 15.84 4.53 6.80
C ARG A 426 17.25 4.96 7.21
N ARG A 427 18.29 4.21 6.81
CA ARG A 427 19.68 4.59 7.13
C ARG A 427 20.15 5.84 6.39
N LEU A 428 19.61 6.08 5.19
CA LEU A 428 19.87 7.29 4.41
C LEU A 428 19.09 8.51 4.94
N SER A 429 18.00 8.30 5.68
CA SER A 429 17.25 9.36 6.37
C SER A 429 17.83 9.72 7.75
N GLU A 430 18.91 9.08 8.19
CA GLU A 430 19.62 9.45 9.42
C GLU A 430 20.66 10.54 9.13
N PRO A 431 20.80 11.56 9.99
CA PRO A 431 21.81 12.63 9.80
C PRO A 431 23.21 12.06 9.55
N SER A 432 23.95 12.62 8.59
CA SER A 432 25.38 12.34 8.41
C SER A 432 26.23 13.33 9.21
N GLN A 433 27.36 12.87 9.76
CA GLN A 433 28.24 13.74 10.56
C GLN A 433 28.92 14.86 9.75
N ASP A 434 28.96 14.74 8.43
CA ASP A 434 29.54 15.76 7.54
C ASP A 434 28.51 16.84 7.13
N GLY A 435 27.22 16.69 7.45
CA GLY A 435 26.17 17.66 7.08
C GLY A 435 25.97 17.87 5.57
N THR A 436 26.64 17.09 4.73
CA THR A 436 26.68 17.29 3.26
C THR A 436 25.62 16.51 2.49
N ARG A 437 24.81 15.71 3.18
CA ARG A 437 23.81 14.84 2.56
C ARG A 437 22.43 15.24 3.05
N GLY A 438 21.56 15.63 2.13
CA GLY A 438 20.15 15.87 2.42
C GLY A 438 19.54 14.62 3.05
N THR A 439 18.74 14.82 4.07
CA THR A 439 18.00 13.76 4.75
C THR A 439 16.79 13.39 3.90
N LEU A 440 16.58 12.10 3.62
CA LEU A 440 15.33 11.68 2.96
C LEU A 440 14.12 12.17 3.78
N SER A 441 13.13 12.67 3.06
CA SER A 441 11.89 13.25 3.57
C SER A 441 10.68 12.31 3.36
N ALA A 442 9.51 12.71 3.85
CA ALA A 442 8.25 12.01 3.58
C ALA A 442 7.92 11.97 2.08
N ASP A 443 8.18 13.06 1.34
CA ASP A 443 7.92 13.12 -0.10
C ASP A 443 8.82 12.14 -0.86
N ASP A 444 10.09 12.02 -0.46
CA ASP A 444 11.01 11.03 -1.02
C ASP A 444 10.51 9.60 -0.80
N LEU A 445 10.00 9.32 0.39
CA LEU A 445 9.44 8.01 0.70
C LEU A 445 8.27 7.68 -0.25
N ASP A 446 7.40 8.65 -0.50
CA ASP A 446 6.24 8.49 -1.36
C ASP A 446 6.65 8.24 -2.82
N GLU A 447 7.67 8.93 -3.32
CA GLU A 447 8.27 8.68 -4.66
C GLU A 447 8.79 7.23 -4.80
N ALA A 448 9.40 6.68 -3.74
CA ALA A 448 9.88 5.30 -3.74
C ALA A 448 8.73 4.29 -3.72
N VAL A 449 7.66 4.58 -2.98
CA VAL A 449 6.45 3.74 -2.95
C VAL A 449 5.73 3.77 -4.30
N THR A 450 5.64 4.92 -4.96
CA THR A 450 5.17 5.01 -6.36
C THR A 450 6.01 4.11 -7.27
N GLY A 451 7.34 4.14 -7.12
CA GLY A 451 8.24 3.27 -7.88
C GLY A 451 8.00 1.77 -7.63
N LEU A 452 7.81 1.38 -6.37
CA LEU A 452 7.47 0.01 -5.98
C LEU A 452 6.20 -0.49 -6.67
N LEU A 453 5.21 0.38 -6.91
CA LEU A 453 3.95 0.02 -7.55
C LEU A 453 4.02 0.01 -9.07
N THR A 454 4.65 1.04 -9.65
CA THR A 454 4.60 1.32 -11.10
C THR A 454 5.68 0.60 -11.89
N ASN A 455 6.89 0.42 -11.34
CA ASN A 455 7.99 -0.27 -12.01
C ASN A 455 8.51 -1.49 -11.25
N GLY A 456 8.33 -1.55 -9.92
CA GLY A 456 8.69 -2.69 -9.10
C GLY A 456 10.19 -2.96 -8.96
N LEU A 457 11.07 -2.12 -9.53
CA LEU A 457 12.52 -2.36 -9.56
C LEU A 457 13.10 -2.46 -8.14
N ALA A 458 12.61 -1.64 -7.20
CA ALA A 458 13.04 -1.68 -5.82
C ALA A 458 12.68 -3.00 -5.08
N ALA A 459 11.80 -3.82 -5.67
CA ALA A 459 11.34 -5.12 -5.17
C ALA A 459 11.55 -6.25 -6.19
N SER A 460 12.64 -6.18 -6.95
CA SER A 460 13.00 -7.15 -7.98
C SER A 460 14.32 -7.85 -7.70
N GLY A 461 14.46 -9.05 -8.25
CA GLY A 461 15.73 -9.77 -8.32
C GLY A 461 16.76 -9.11 -9.25
N VAL A 462 17.89 -9.79 -9.44
CA VAL A 462 18.97 -9.35 -10.34
C VAL A 462 18.56 -9.33 -11.82
N ASP A 463 17.61 -10.18 -12.19
CA ASP A 463 16.97 -10.26 -13.50
C ASP A 463 15.94 -9.15 -13.75
N GLY A 464 15.62 -8.35 -12.73
CA GLY A 464 14.60 -7.31 -12.80
C GLY A 464 13.16 -7.82 -12.69
N ALA A 465 12.95 -9.12 -12.45
CA ALA A 465 11.61 -9.66 -12.25
C ALA A 465 11.06 -9.15 -10.91
N ALA A 466 10.05 -8.27 -10.98
CA ALA A 466 9.39 -7.74 -9.80
C ALA A 466 8.36 -8.74 -9.25
N VAL A 467 8.17 -8.71 -7.93
CA VAL A 467 7.06 -9.43 -7.31
C VAL A 467 5.73 -8.86 -7.82
N PRO A 468 4.79 -9.68 -8.31
CA PRO A 468 3.61 -9.16 -9.03
C PRO A 468 2.71 -8.26 -8.17
N ALA A 469 2.51 -8.63 -6.91
CA ALA A 469 1.62 -7.94 -5.99
C ALA A 469 2.28 -6.70 -5.36
N GLY A 470 1.71 -5.52 -5.59
CA GLY A 470 2.09 -4.26 -4.96
C GLY A 470 1.99 -4.29 -3.44
N PHE A 471 0.93 -4.91 -2.91
CA PHE A 471 0.73 -5.05 -1.46
C PHE A 471 1.94 -5.71 -0.79
N THR A 472 2.39 -6.84 -1.35
CA THR A 472 3.50 -7.62 -0.79
C THR A 472 4.83 -6.88 -0.94
N ARG A 473 5.04 -6.18 -2.08
CA ARG A 473 6.21 -5.31 -2.29
C ARG A 473 6.30 -4.21 -1.22
N ILE A 474 5.19 -3.53 -0.95
CA ILE A 474 5.11 -2.44 0.04
C ILE A 474 5.25 -2.98 1.46
N GLN A 475 4.61 -4.10 1.78
CA GLN A 475 4.71 -4.74 3.09
C GLN A 475 6.15 -5.17 3.40
N ALA A 476 6.87 -5.69 2.40
CA ALA A 476 8.28 -6.01 2.53
C ALA A 476 9.13 -4.76 2.75
N PHE A 477 8.95 -3.73 1.92
CA PHE A 477 9.64 -2.46 2.08
C PHE A 477 9.41 -1.81 3.46
N ARG A 478 8.17 -1.79 3.94
CA ARG A 478 7.80 -1.29 5.28
C ARG A 478 8.45 -2.10 6.40
N SER A 479 8.55 -3.41 6.25
CA SER A 479 9.25 -4.27 7.22
C SER A 479 10.71 -3.82 7.43
N GLY A 480 11.38 -3.37 6.36
CA GLY A 480 12.74 -2.85 6.43
C GLY A 480 12.86 -1.47 7.05
N LEU A 481 11.89 -0.58 6.80
CA LEU A 481 11.84 0.73 7.46
C LEU A 481 11.70 0.58 8.98
N GLN A 482 10.92 -0.40 9.44
CA GLN A 482 10.63 -0.57 10.87
C GLN A 482 11.65 -1.49 11.58
N GLY A 483 12.22 -2.46 10.84
CA GLY A 483 13.10 -3.49 11.38
C GLY A 483 14.60 -3.26 11.15
N ASP A 484 15.33 -4.37 11.17
CA ASP A 484 16.75 -4.44 10.86
C ASP A 484 17.03 -5.41 9.70
N ALA A 485 18.32 -5.59 9.37
CA ALA A 485 18.70 -6.46 8.27
C ALA A 485 18.36 -7.93 8.55
N GLU A 486 18.48 -8.37 9.80
CA GLU A 486 18.26 -9.76 10.18
C GLU A 486 16.79 -10.14 10.04
N LEU A 487 15.88 -9.23 10.40
CA LEU A 487 14.45 -9.37 10.10
C LEU A 487 14.21 -9.61 8.61
N CYS A 488 14.85 -8.84 7.72
CA CYS A 488 14.69 -9.03 6.28
C CYS A 488 15.21 -10.39 5.80
N PHE A 489 16.35 -10.86 6.33
CA PHE A 489 16.93 -12.14 5.94
C PHE A 489 16.11 -13.33 6.45
N GLN A 490 15.56 -13.26 7.67
CA GLN A 490 14.76 -14.33 8.26
C GLN A 490 13.35 -14.39 7.64
N ARG A 491 12.71 -13.24 7.47
CA ARG A 491 11.33 -13.15 6.98
C ARG A 491 11.22 -13.46 5.49
N TYR A 492 12.24 -13.13 4.71
CA TYR A 492 12.29 -13.35 3.27
C TYR A 492 13.43 -14.30 2.89
N ALA A 493 13.59 -15.37 3.66
CA ALA A 493 14.47 -16.47 3.31
C ALA A 493 13.94 -17.19 2.06
N SER A 494 14.84 -17.71 1.24
CA SER A 494 14.44 -18.65 0.18
C SER A 494 14.00 -19.94 0.87
N PRO A 495 12.87 -20.56 0.49
CA PRO A 495 12.54 -21.89 0.98
C PRO A 495 13.64 -22.87 0.52
N ASP A 496 14.10 -23.71 1.46
CA ASP A 496 15.08 -24.77 1.22
C ASP A 496 14.58 -25.85 0.26
#